data_AF-A0A075BYE1-F1
#
_entry.id   AF-A0A075BYE1-F1
#
_cell.length_a   1.000
_cell.length_b   1.000
_cell.length_c   1.000
_cell.angle_alpha   90.00
_cell.angle_beta   90.00
_cell.angle_gamma   90.00
#
_symmetry.space_group_name_H-M   'P 1'
#
loop_
_entity.id
_entity.type
_entity.pdbx_description
1 polymer ?
#
loop_
_entity_poly.entity_id
_entity_poly.type
_entity_poly.pdbx_seq_one_letter_code
_entity_poly.pdbx_strand_id
1 'polypeptide(L)' 'LDLEKQVNKSLLDLHVTASKNTDAHLTNMLEEDFLEEQVESIEKLGNMITRLKRAGTSGLGEFLFDKELK' A
#
# COMPACT_ATOMS: atom_id res chain seq x y z
N LEU A 1 -0.18 6.90 1.84
CA LEU A 1 -1.42 6.21 1.41
C LEU A 1 -1.85 6.61 0.00
N ASP A 2 -1.99 7.91 -0.30
CA ASP A 2 -2.43 8.32 -1.63
C ASP A 2 -1.46 7.88 -2.74
N LEU A 3 -0.15 8.07 -2.51
CA LEU A 3 0.90 7.57 -3.41
C LEU A 3 0.79 6.05 -3.64
N GLU A 4 0.67 5.26 -2.57
CA GLU A 4 0.52 3.80 -2.70
C GLU A 4 -0.70 3.38 -3.51
N LYS A 5 -1.81 4.10 -3.35
CA LYS A 5 -3.03 3.85 -4.15
C LYS A 5 -2.81 4.19 -5.63
N GLN A 6 -2.08 5.25 -5.93
CA GLN A 6 -1.74 5.64 -7.30
C GLN A 6 -0.80 4.62 -7.96
N VAL A 7 0.22 4.14 -7.23
CA VAL A 7 1.13 3.09 -7.70
C VAL A 7 0.37 1.78 -7.92
N ASN A 8 -0.46 1.35 -6.96
CA ASN A 8 -1.28 0.15 -7.10
C ASN A 8 -2.21 0.23 -8.32
N LYS A 9 -2.84 1.39 -8.55
CA LYS A 9 -3.66 1.60 -9.74
C LYS A 9 -2.85 1.45 -11.03
N SER A 10 -1.65 2.02 -11.08
CA SER A 10 -0.77 1.92 -12.24
C SER A 10 -0.34 0.48 -12.50
N LEU A 11 -0.08 -0.31 -11.45
CA LEU A 11 0.23 -1.74 -11.56
C LEU A 11 -0.96 -2.55 -12.06
N LEU A 12 -2.18 -2.25 -11.62
CA LEU A 12 -3.39 -2.88 -12.14
C LEU A 12 -3.64 -2.54 -13.62
N ASP A 13 -3.44 -1.28 -14.02
CA ASP A 13 -3.56 -0.87 -15.42
C ASP A 13 -2.50 -1.56 -16.30
N LEU A 14 -1.29 -1.77 -15.78
CA LEU A 14 -0.24 -2.54 -16.45
C LEU A 14 -0.61 -4.01 -16.56
N HIS A 15 -1.13 -4.62 -15.48
CA HIS A 15 -1.58 -6.01 -15.46
C HIS A 15 -2.69 -6.26 -16.51
N VAL A 16 -3.69 -5.37 -16.57
CA VAL A 16 -4.74 -5.42 -17.61
C VAL A 16 -4.13 -5.33 -19.01
N THR A 17 -3.10 -4.50 -19.20
CA THR A 17 -2.42 -4.37 -20.49
C THR A 17 -1.64 -5.64 -20.85
N ALA A 18 -0.91 -6.23 -19.90
CA ALA A 18 -0.19 -7.50 -20.08
C ALA A 18 -1.16 -8.65 -20.42
N SER A 19 -2.28 -8.73 -19.69
CA SER A 19 -3.34 -9.72 -19.92
C SER A 19 -3.95 -9.61 -21.32
N LYS A 20 -4.24 -8.38 -21.80
CA LYS A 20 -4.73 -8.14 -23.17
C LYS A 20 -3.74 -8.59 -24.25
N ASN A 21 -2.45 -8.54 -23.97
CA ASN A 21 -1.39 -8.99 -24.87
C ASN A 21 -1.04 -10.49 -24.69
N THR A 22 -1.75 -11.21 -23.82
CA THR A 22 -1.49 -12.63 -23.51
C THR A 22 -0.08 -12.87 -22.95
N ASP A 23 0.49 -11.89 -22.24
CA ASP A 23 1.80 -12.02 -21.60
C ASP A 23 1.64 -12.62 -20.19
N ALA A 24 1.58 -13.95 -20.12
CA ALA A 24 1.40 -14.69 -18.88
C ALA A 24 2.56 -14.50 -17.88
N HIS A 25 3.78 -14.26 -18.38
CA HIS A 25 4.95 -14.10 -17.54
C HIS A 25 4.89 -12.75 -16.82
N LEU A 26 4.57 -11.67 -17.54
CA LEU A 26 4.44 -10.35 -16.95
C LEU A 26 3.26 -10.28 -15.96
N THR A 27 2.11 -10.89 -16.27
CA THR A 27 0.99 -10.92 -15.31
C THR A 27 1.36 -11.66 -14.02
N ASN A 28 2.05 -12.80 -14.12
CA ASN A 28 2.47 -13.57 -12.95
C ASN A 28 3.45 -12.78 -12.07
N MET A 29 4.46 -12.15 -12.69
CA MET A 29 5.43 -11.30 -11.98
C MET A 29 4.73 -10.13 -11.26
N LEU A 30 3.74 -9.49 -11.90
CA LEU A 30 3.00 -8.39 -11.28
C LEU A 30 2.14 -8.86 -10.10
N GLU A 31 1.54 -10.04 -10.20
CA GLU A 31 0.73 -10.63 -9.13
C GLU A 31 1.59 -11.02 -7.92
N GLU A 32 2.67 -11.79 -8.14
CA GLU A 32 3.51 -12.36 -7.08
C GLU A 32 4.40 -11.30 -6.41
N ASP A 33 5.03 -10.40 -7.18
CA ASP A 33 6.07 -9.53 -6.64
C ASP A 33 5.59 -8.14 -6.25
N PHE A 34 4.41 -7.69 -6.72
CA PHE A 34 4.00 -6.29 -6.58
C PHE A 34 2.58 -6.09 -6.04
N LEU A 35 1.58 -6.77 -6.60
CA LEU A 35 0.18 -6.50 -6.26
C LEU A 35 -0.18 -6.94 -4.83
N GLU A 36 0.36 -8.06 -4.36
CA GLU A 36 0.19 -8.49 -2.96
C GLU A 36 0.84 -7.49 -1.99
N GLU A 37 2.10 -7.13 -2.23
CA GLU A 37 2.84 -6.17 -1.39
C GLU A 37 2.15 -4.79 -1.33
N GLN A 38 1.58 -4.31 -2.44
CA GLN A 38 0.85 -3.05 -2.47
C GLN A 38 -0.41 -3.08 -1.61
N VAL A 39 -1.16 -4.18 -1.61
CA VAL A 39 -2.36 -4.33 -0.78
C VAL A 39 -1.99 -4.30 0.70
N GLU A 40 -0.97 -5.04 1.10
CA GLU A 40 -0.46 -5.05 2.48
C GLU A 40 0.05 -3.67 2.91
N SER A 41 0.79 -2.98 2.03
CA SER A 41 1.33 -1.64 2.29
C SER A 41 0.21 -0.60 2.46
N ILE A 42 -0.83 -0.68 1.63
CA ILE A 42 -2.02 0.18 1.74
C ILE A 42 -2.74 -0.06 3.07
N GLU A 43 -2.91 -1.32 3.47
CA GLU A 43 -3.53 -1.69 4.74
C GLU A 43 -2.72 -1.14 5.93
N LYS A 44 -1.40 -1.42 5.94
CA LYS A 44 -0.50 -0.96 7.00
C LYS A 44 -0.55 0.55 7.19
N LEU A 45 -0.48 1.31 6.09
CA LEU A 45 -0.58 2.77 6.14
C LEU A 45 -1.98 3.24 6.59
N GLY A 46 -3.04 2.57 6.16
CA GLY A 46 -4.41 2.86 6.61
C GLY A 46 -4.58 2.67 8.12
N ASN A 47 -4.02 1.58 8.66
CA ASN A 47 -4.01 1.28 10.08
C ASN A 47 -3.19 2.31 10.87
N MET A 48 -2.03 2.71 10.37
CA MET A 48 -1.19 3.77 10.95
C MET A 48 -1.94 5.11 11.01
N ILE A 49 -2.58 5.52 9.91
CA ILE A 49 -3.37 6.76 9.87
C ILE A 49 -4.51 6.71 10.90
N THR A 50 -5.18 5.56 11.02
CA THR A 50 -6.27 5.38 11.99
C THR A 50 -5.79 5.46 13.43
N ARG A 51 -4.65 4.83 13.75
CA ARG A 51 -4.01 4.91 15.08
C ARG A 51 -3.60 6.34 15.42
N LEU A 52 -2.95 7.05 14.50
CA LEU A 52 -2.59 8.46 14.67
C LEU A 52 -3.80 9.35 14.93
N LYS A 53 -4.87 9.21 14.15
CA LYS A 53 -6.13 9.96 14.37
C LYS A 53 -6.74 9.70 15.75
N ARG A 54 -6.63 8.47 16.26
CA ARG A 54 -7.14 8.08 17.59
C ARG A 54 -6.24 8.56 18.74
N ALA A 55 -4.93 8.66 18.53
CA ALA A 55 -3.98 9.14 19.53
C ALA A 55 -4.18 10.63 19.88
N GLY A 56 -4.85 11.38 19.01
CA GLY A 56 -5.13 12.81 19.20
C GLY A 56 -3.94 13.70 18.81
N THR A 57 -4.20 15.01 18.69
CA THR A 57 -3.21 16.00 18.23
C THR A 57 -2.35 16.57 19.36
N SER A 58 -2.46 16.02 20.58
CA SER A 58 -1.51 16.36 21.63
C SER A 58 -0.18 15.67 21.28
N GLY A 59 0.93 16.40 21.25
CA GLY A 59 2.23 15.85 20.83
C GLY A 59 2.68 14.58 21.58
N LEU A 60 2.05 14.25 22.71
CA LEU A 60 2.22 12.98 23.40
C LEU A 60 1.72 11.78 22.58
N GLY A 61 0.61 11.90 21.87
CA GLY A 61 0.06 10.83 21.03
C GLY A 61 0.98 10.48 19.87
N GLU A 62 1.54 11.49 19.21
CA GLU A 62 2.55 11.32 18.16
C GLU A 62 3.84 10.69 18.71
N PHE A 63 4.31 11.13 19.89
CA PHE A 63 5.50 10.57 20.53
C PHE A 63 5.33 9.08 20.90
N LEU A 64 4.17 8.69 21.44
CA LEU A 64 3.89 7.28 21.75
C LEU A 64 3.78 6.44 20.48
N PHE A 65 3.13 6.98 19.44
CA PHE A 65 3.04 6.32 18.15
C PHE A 65 4.41 6.11 17.50
N ASP A 66 5.31 7.09 17.55
CA ASP A 66 6.71 6.97 17.08
C ASP A 66 7.48 5.87 17.83
N LYS A 67 7.28 5.78 19.15
CA LYS A 67 7.91 4.71 19.95
C LYS A 67 7.43 3.30 19.57
N GLU A 68 6.16 3.15 19.22
CA GLU A 68 5.57 1.87 18.79
C GLU A 68 5.87 1.50 17.33
N LEU A 69 6.46 2.42 16.57
CA LEU A 69 6.80 2.27 15.16
C LEU A 69 8.17 1.60 14.93
N LYS A 70 9.04 1.63 15.95
CA LYS A 70 10.36 0.97 15.97
C LYS A 70 10.25 -0.50 16.31
#